data_AF-A0AAU1WMC6-F1
#
_entry.id   AF-A0AAU1WMC6-F1
#
_cell.length_a   1.000
_cell.length_b   1.000
_cell.length_c   1.000
_cell.angle_alpha   90.00
_cell.angle_beta   90.00
_cell.angle_gamma   90.00
#
_symmetry.space_group_name_H-M   'P 1'
#
loop_
_entity.id
_entity.type
_entity.pdbx_description
1 polymer ?
#
loop_
_entity_poly.entity_id
_entity_poly.type
_entity_poly.pdbx_seq_one_letter_code
_entity_poly.pdbx_strand_id
1 'polypeptide(L)'
;MDIRVKTFVAEARSRFGVFLEGLGFASPEVDQSQETYPLVMHLRYHRGDVTVDTSLVLAYAGEEYVCTSLLWAADAPSRARSVTVGEDTAHTGYQMRRALDKHAQAATDLITRRDRGD
;
A
#
# COMPACT_ATOMS: atom_id res chain seq x y z
N MET A 1 -8.23 0.17 19.14
CA MET A 1 -7.55 0.39 17.85
C MET A 1 -6.47 1.46 18.04
N ASP A 2 -5.21 1.08 17.81
CA ASP A 2 -4.02 1.93 17.96
C ASP A 2 -4.13 3.22 17.11
N ILE A 3 -3.72 4.36 17.66
CA ILE A 3 -3.79 5.66 16.99
C ILE A 3 -2.97 5.69 15.70
N ARG A 4 -1.86 4.94 15.65
CA ARG A 4 -0.99 4.82 14.47
C ARG A 4 -1.70 4.08 13.35
N VAL A 5 -2.47 3.04 13.67
CA VAL A 5 -3.27 2.29 12.70
C VAL A 5 -4.36 3.18 12.09
N LYS A 6 -5.08 3.94 12.92
CA LYS A 6 -6.07 4.92 12.43
C LYS A 6 -5.43 6.00 11.54
N THR A 7 -4.28 6.52 11.98
CA THR A 7 -3.52 7.52 11.23
C THR A 7 -3.08 6.95 9.89
N PHE A 8 -2.50 5.75 9.86
CA PHE A 8 -2.10 5.09 8.63
C PHE A 8 -3.25 4.93 7.65
N VAL A 9 -4.39 4.38 8.08
CA VAL A 9 -5.55 4.20 7.19
C VAL A 9 -6.02 5.54 6.61
N ALA A 10 -6.10 6.58 7.43
CA ALA A 10 -6.52 7.91 6.97
C ALA A 10 -5.52 8.51 5.97
N GLU A 11 -4.23 8.47 6.30
CA GLU A 11 -3.17 9.07 5.50
C GLU A 11 -2.94 8.29 4.19
N ALA A 12 -3.02 6.95 4.22
CA ALA A 12 -2.90 6.10 3.05
C ALA A 12 -4.10 6.28 2.11
N ARG A 13 -5.33 6.29 2.65
CA ARG A 13 -6.55 6.57 1.84
C ARG A 13 -6.48 7.93 1.17
N SER A 14 -6.07 8.97 1.91
CA SER A 14 -6.00 10.32 1.38
C SER A 14 -5.00 10.43 0.22
N ARG A 15 -3.88 9.74 0.28
CA ARG A 15 -2.80 9.86 -0.73
C ARG A 15 -3.04 8.98 -1.93
N PHE A 16 -3.23 7.68 -1.69
CA PHE A 16 -3.53 6.75 -2.78
C PHE A 16 -4.86 7.10 -3.46
N GLY A 17 -5.84 7.66 -2.72
CA GLY A 17 -7.07 8.16 -3.32
C GLY A 17 -6.84 9.21 -4.40
N VAL A 18 -5.95 10.18 -4.17
CA VAL A 18 -5.61 11.21 -5.18
C VAL A 18 -4.83 10.61 -6.34
N PHE A 19 -3.82 9.80 -6.06
CA PHE A 19 -2.94 9.25 -7.11
C PHE A 19 -3.62 8.20 -8.00
N LEU A 20 -4.56 7.43 -7.44
CA LEU A 20 -5.31 6.40 -8.17
C LEU A 20 -6.62 6.93 -8.76
N GLU A 21 -6.95 8.21 -8.54
CA GLU A 21 -8.15 8.84 -9.09
C GLU A 21 -8.14 8.75 -10.63
N GLY A 22 -9.28 8.37 -11.20
CA GLY A 22 -9.42 8.21 -12.66
C GLY A 22 -8.75 6.98 -13.25
N LEU A 23 -7.99 6.19 -12.47
CA LEU A 23 -7.36 4.96 -12.96
C LEU A 23 -8.28 3.74 -12.88
N GLY A 24 -9.49 3.87 -12.32
CA GLY A 24 -10.49 2.80 -12.25
C GLY A 24 -10.38 1.86 -11.04
N PHE A 25 -9.62 2.23 -10.02
CA PHE A 25 -9.58 1.47 -8.75
C PHE A 25 -10.87 1.64 -7.95
N ALA A 26 -11.31 0.54 -7.33
CA ALA A 26 -12.38 0.57 -6.34
C ALA A 26 -11.90 1.18 -5.01
N SER A 27 -12.85 1.54 -4.14
CA SER A 27 -12.55 1.93 -2.76
C SER A 27 -11.71 0.86 -2.05
N PRO A 28 -10.77 1.26 -1.18
CA PRO A 28 -9.82 0.33 -0.62
C PRO A 28 -10.44 -0.54 0.47
N GLU A 29 -10.07 -1.82 0.42
CA GLU A 29 -10.28 -2.76 1.49
C GLU A 29 -9.24 -2.55 2.60
N VAL A 30 -9.67 -2.72 3.83
CA VAL A 30 -8.82 -2.54 5.00
C VAL A 30 -8.83 -3.84 5.78
N ASP A 31 -7.67 -4.45 5.91
CA ASP A 31 -7.49 -5.75 6.52
C ASP A 31 -6.48 -5.64 7.66
N GLN A 32 -6.97 -5.88 8.88
CA GLN A 32 -6.13 -5.98 10.06
C GLN A 32 -5.92 -7.46 10.36
N SER A 33 -4.91 -8.07 9.74
CA SER A 33 -4.69 -9.50 9.82
C SER A 33 -4.23 -9.98 11.21
N GLN A 34 -3.64 -9.08 12.01
CA GLN A 34 -3.20 -9.36 13.38
C GLN A 34 -3.54 -8.22 14.34
N GLU A 35 -4.15 -8.58 15.47
CA GLU A 35 -4.40 -7.64 16.59
C GLU A 35 -3.25 -7.61 17.61
N THR A 36 -2.28 -8.52 17.46
CA THR A 36 -1.11 -8.66 18.33
C THR A 36 0.19 -8.27 17.61
N TYR A 37 1.24 -7.96 18.37
CA TYR A 37 2.54 -7.63 17.79
C TYR A 37 3.25 -8.88 17.21
N PRO A 38 3.86 -8.78 16.01
CA PRO A 38 3.90 -7.59 15.15
C PRO A 38 2.53 -7.29 14.51
N LEU A 39 2.05 -6.05 14.69
CA LEU A 39 0.78 -5.62 14.13
C LEU A 39 1.01 -5.28 12.66
N VAL A 40 0.25 -5.94 11.79
CA VAL A 40 0.26 -5.66 10.36
C VAL A 40 -1.13 -5.21 9.93
N MET A 41 -1.18 -4.02 9.33
CA MET A 41 -2.40 -3.43 8.79
C MET A 41 -2.23 -3.28 7.28
N HIS A 42 -3.15 -3.82 6.50
CA HIS A 42 -3.16 -3.70 5.04
C HIS A 42 -4.26 -2.77 4.57
N LEU A 43 -3.94 -2.04 3.50
CA LEU A 43 -4.86 -1.24 2.74
C LEU A 43 -4.71 -1.60 1.26
N ARG A 44 -5.75 -2.20 0.68
CA ARG A 44 -5.70 -2.79 -0.65
C ARG A 44 -6.66 -2.09 -1.59
N TYR A 45 -6.12 -1.55 -2.69
CA TYR A 45 -6.92 -1.07 -3.82
C TYR A 45 -6.90 -2.13 -4.93
N HIS A 46 -8.06 -2.42 -5.50
CA HIS A 46 -8.21 -3.40 -6.58
C HIS A 46 -8.71 -2.74 -7.86
N ARG A 47 -8.10 -3.12 -8.99
CA ARG A 47 -8.53 -2.75 -10.35
C ARG A 47 -8.20 -3.89 -11.30
N GLY A 48 -9.22 -4.62 -11.76
CA GLY A 48 -9.03 -5.68 -12.74
C GLY A 48 -8.00 -6.71 -12.26
N ASP A 49 -6.87 -6.78 -12.96
CA ASP A 49 -5.76 -7.68 -12.68
C ASP A 49 -4.73 -7.10 -11.69
N VAL A 50 -4.80 -5.83 -11.29
CA VAL A 50 -3.81 -5.20 -10.41
C VAL A 50 -4.37 -4.90 -9.01
N THR A 51 -3.58 -5.24 -8.00
CA THR A 51 -3.80 -4.86 -6.60
C THR A 51 -2.64 -3.99 -6.12
N VAL A 52 -2.97 -2.84 -5.54
CA VAL A 52 -2.03 -2.02 -4.76
C VAL A 52 -2.21 -2.38 -3.30
N ASP A 53 -1.24 -3.08 -2.71
CA ASP A 53 -1.24 -3.42 -1.28
C ASP A 53 -0.25 -2.52 -0.56
N THR A 54 -0.75 -1.68 0.33
CA THR A 54 0.08 -0.88 1.23
C THR A 54 -0.14 -1.34 2.66
N SER A 55 0.95 -1.66 3.35
CA SER A 55 0.93 -2.13 4.72
C SER A 55 1.65 -1.19 5.67
N LEU A 56 1.16 -1.12 6.91
CA LEU A 56 1.89 -0.64 8.07
C LEU A 56 2.29 -1.85 8.91
N VAL A 57 3.58 -1.94 9.23
CA VAL A 57 4.12 -2.94 10.15
C VAL A 57 4.60 -2.23 11.41
N LEU A 58 4.07 -2.66 12.56
CA LEU A 58 4.52 -2.24 13.88
C LEU A 58 5.06 -3.47 14.60
N ALA A 59 6.38 -3.57 14.74
CA ALA A 59 7.05 -4.68 15.39
C ALA A 59 7.71 -4.26 16.72
N TYR A 60 8.28 -5.23 17.42
CA TYR A 60 9.05 -4.99 18.64
C TYR A 60 10.30 -4.16 18.34
N ALA A 61 10.94 -3.63 19.39
CA ALA A 61 12.14 -2.80 19.29
C ALA A 61 11.97 -1.50 18.47
N GLY A 62 10.73 -1.05 18.25
CA GLY A 62 10.44 0.21 17.55
C GLY A 62 10.58 0.12 16.03
N GLU A 63 10.65 -1.09 15.47
CA GLU A 63 10.63 -1.30 14.03
C GLU A 63 9.23 -0.96 13.48
N GLU A 64 9.13 0.20 12.85
CA GLU A 64 7.90 0.73 12.28
C GLU A 64 8.18 1.19 10.85
N TYR A 65 7.52 0.55 9.89
CA TYR A 65 7.68 0.88 8.48
C TYR A 65 6.37 0.75 7.73
N VAL A 66 6.30 1.45 6.61
CA VAL A 66 5.27 1.25 5.59
C VAL A 66 5.89 0.58 4.39
N CYS A 67 5.17 -0.37 3.81
CA CYS A 67 5.58 -1.07 2.60
C CYS A 67 4.45 -1.00 1.58
N THR A 68 4.77 -0.76 0.31
CA THR A 68 3.79 -0.82 -0.78
C THR A 68 4.26 -1.80 -1.83
N SER A 69 3.38 -2.70 -2.24
CA SER A 69 3.61 -3.65 -3.32
C SER A 69 2.49 -3.60 -4.35
N LEU A 70 2.85 -3.82 -5.61
CA LEU A 70 1.91 -4.05 -6.71
C LEU A 70 1.86 -5.55 -7.00
N LEU A 71 0.65 -6.11 -6.99
CA LEU A 71 0.40 -7.49 -7.33
C LEU A 71 -0.42 -7.53 -8.62
N TRP A 72 0.18 -8.02 -9.70
CA TRP A 72 -0.53 -8.33 -10.93
C TRP A 72 -0.95 -9.79 -10.92
N ALA A 73 -2.25 -10.01 -11.01
CA ALA A 73 -2.86 -11.30 -11.24
C ALA A 73 -2.34 -11.86 -12.58
N ALA A 74 -2.04 -13.15 -12.56
CA ALA A 74 -1.78 -13.92 -13.76
C ALA A 74 -2.78 -15.06 -13.82
N ASP A 75 -2.98 -15.64 -15.00
CA ASP A 75 -3.89 -16.78 -15.20
C ASP A 75 -3.56 -17.97 -14.29
N ALA A 76 -2.33 -18.06 -13.78
CA ALA A 76 -1.93 -19.03 -12.77
C ALA A 76 -1.32 -18.31 -11.53
N PRO A 77 -1.66 -18.73 -10.29
CA PRO A 77 -1.14 -18.13 -9.07
C PRO A 77 0.39 -18.14 -8.99
N SER A 78 1.04 -19.16 -9.56
CA SER A 78 2.50 -19.30 -9.62
C SER A 78 3.19 -18.29 -10.54
N ARG A 79 2.42 -17.53 -11.33
CA ARG A 79 2.91 -16.47 -12.23
C ARG A 79 2.50 -15.07 -11.79
N ALA A 80 1.77 -14.94 -10.68
CA ALA A 80 1.43 -13.63 -10.14
C ALA A 80 2.73 -12.85 -9.88
N ARG A 81 2.82 -11.65 -10.45
CA ARG A 81 4.02 -10.82 -10.33
C ARG A 81 3.80 -9.84 -9.20
N SER A 82 4.61 -9.96 -8.15
CA SER A 82 4.70 -8.94 -7.10
C SER A 82 5.91 -8.06 -7.34
N VAL A 83 5.74 -6.74 -7.20
CA VAL A 83 6.83 -5.77 -7.21
C VAL A 83 6.67 -4.84 -6.01
N THR A 84 7.67 -4.83 -5.14
CA THR A 84 7.77 -3.84 -4.07
C THR A 84 8.08 -2.47 -4.67
N VAL A 85 7.17 -1.52 -4.42
CA VAL A 85 7.28 -0.12 -4.87
C VAL A 85 8.17 0.68 -3.92
N GLY A 86 8.05 0.40 -2.62
CA GLY A 86 8.84 1.08 -1.60
C GLY A 86 8.65 0.47 -0.22
N GLU A 87 9.66 0.66 0.60
CA GLU A 87 9.69 0.32 2.02
C GLU A 87 10.44 1.45 2.73
N ASP A 88 9.77 2.12 3.67
CA ASP A 88 10.30 3.31 4.33
C ASP A 88 9.86 3.32 5.80
N THR A 89 10.73 3.85 6.67
CA THR A 89 10.44 3.98 8.11
C THR A 89 9.28 4.94 8.39
N ALA A 90 8.49 4.63 9.40
CA ALA A 90 7.22 5.29 9.70
C ALA A 90 7.05 5.72 11.17
N HIS A 91 8.16 5.95 11.90
CA HIS A 91 8.15 6.28 13.34
C HIS A 91 7.37 7.56 13.68
N THR A 92 7.22 8.47 12.72
CA THR A 92 6.44 9.70 12.88
C THR A 92 5.38 9.82 11.80
N GLY A 93 4.29 10.50 12.13
CA GLY A 93 3.25 10.80 11.13
C GLY A 93 3.78 11.60 9.95
N TYR A 94 4.83 12.42 10.10
CA TYR A 94 5.45 13.12 8.97
C TYR A 94 6.22 12.16 8.05
N GLN A 95 7.01 11.24 8.62
CA GLN A 95 7.74 10.22 7.85
C GLN A 95 6.78 9.31 7.08
N MET A 96 5.74 8.80 7.76
CA MET A 96 4.71 7.98 7.14
C MET A 96 4.02 8.70 5.97
N ARG A 97 3.62 9.95 6.15
CA ARG A 97 2.99 10.75 5.09
C ARG A 97 3.91 10.88 3.86
N ARG A 98 5.17 11.26 4.08
CA ARG A 98 6.15 11.40 3.00
C ARG A 98 6.43 10.08 2.28
N ALA A 99 6.52 8.97 3.02
CA ALA A 99 6.69 7.64 2.45
C ALA A 99 5.49 7.26 1.58
N LEU A 100 4.28 7.45 2.08
CA LEU A 100 3.05 7.15 1.34
C LEU A 100 2.91 8.00 0.06
N ASP A 101 3.30 9.28 0.08
CA ASP A 101 3.30 10.13 -1.12
C ASP A 101 4.26 9.59 -2.18
N LYS A 102 5.49 9.24 -1.77
CA LYS A 102 6.50 8.64 -2.63
C LYS A 102 6.03 7.30 -3.21
N HIS A 103 5.43 6.44 -2.37
CA HIS A 103 4.93 5.13 -2.78
C HIS A 103 3.75 5.27 -3.75
N ALA A 104 2.81 6.17 -3.48
CA ALA A 104 1.62 6.37 -4.32
C ALA A 104 1.98 6.90 -5.71
N GLN A 105 2.92 7.85 -5.80
CA GLN A 105 3.47 8.32 -7.07
C GLN A 105 4.16 7.17 -7.83
N ALA A 106 5.07 6.45 -7.17
CA ALA A 106 5.82 5.37 -7.81
C ALA A 106 4.93 4.21 -8.27
N ALA A 107 3.90 3.87 -7.49
CA ALA A 107 2.90 2.88 -7.85
C ALA A 107 2.14 3.30 -9.11
N THR A 108 1.67 4.55 -9.14
CA THR A 108 0.91 5.12 -10.27
C THR A 108 1.76 5.18 -11.54
N ASP A 109 3.02 5.58 -11.43
CA ASP A 109 3.96 5.60 -12.56
C ASP A 109 4.18 4.20 -13.13
N LEU A 110 4.37 3.20 -12.27
CA LEU A 110 4.56 1.82 -12.68
C LEU A 110 3.32 1.23 -13.36
N ILE A 111 2.13 1.47 -12.79
CA ILE A 111 0.86 1.05 -13.37
C ILE A 111 0.67 1.68 -14.74
N THR A 112 0.81 3.01 -14.84
CA THR A 112 0.60 3.75 -16.10
C THR A 112 1.59 3.34 -17.19
N ARG A 113 2.85 3.06 -16.82
CA ARG A 113 3.86 2.57 -17.78
C ARG A 113 3.51 1.19 -18.31
N ARG A 114 2.97 0.31 -17.46
CA ARG A 114 2.55 -1.03 -17.85
C ARG A 114 1.32 -0.98 -18.76
N ASP A 115 0.32 -0.17 -18.40
CA ASP A 115 -0.91 0.01 -19.19
C ASP A 115 -0.64 0.57 -20.61
N ARG A 116 0.50 1.23 -20.84
CA ARG A 116 0.94 1.71 -22.16
C ARG A 116 1.81 0.71 -22.93
N GLY A 117 2.35 -0.29 -22.24
CA GLY A 117 3.30 -1.25 -22.77
C GLY A 117 2.67 -2.57 -23.23
N ASP A 118 1.42 -2.83 -22.84
CA ASP A 118 0.49 -3.78 -23.47
C ASP A 118 -0.24 -3.13 -24.65
#